data_AF-A0A0F3LIW6-F1
#
_entry.id   AF-A0A0F3LIW6-F1
#
_cell.length_a   1.000
_cell.length_b   1.000
_cell.length_c   1.000
_cell.angle_alpha   90.00
_cell.angle_beta   90.00
_cell.angle_gamma   90.00
#
_symmetry.space_group_name_H-M   'P 1'
#
loop_
_entity.id
_entity.type
_entity.pdbx_description
1 polymer ?
#
loop_
_entity_poly.entity_id
_entity_poly.type
_entity_poly.pdbx_seq_one_letter_code
_entity_poly.pdbx_strand_id
1 'polypeptide(L)'
;MKTMITLSIALGLAAAAASSASAQSQATMNANAAQELQRADRALNSQYTMTMGRLSPASRTLLRTAQRSWISFRDQQCRFEASGVQGGSAYPMVHSTCLARLTTERTRQLRTLSQCQEGDLSCPR
;
A
#
# COMPACT_ATOMS: atom_id res chain seq x y z
N MET A 1 -25.97 -24.69 -72.25
CA MET A 1 -25.20 -23.71 -71.45
C MET A 1 -25.99 -23.40 -70.18
N LYS A 2 -25.61 -23.95 -69.03
CA LYS A 2 -26.15 -23.59 -67.71
C LYS A 2 -24.97 -23.58 -66.74
N THR A 3 -24.64 -22.39 -66.27
CA THR A 3 -23.47 -22.03 -65.47
C THR A 3 -23.60 -22.58 -64.05
N MET A 4 -22.53 -23.21 -63.56
CA MET A 4 -22.40 -23.66 -62.17
C MET A 4 -21.90 -22.49 -61.32
N ILE A 5 -22.55 -22.22 -60.19
CA ILE A 5 -22.13 -21.24 -59.19
C ILE A 5 -21.52 -22.02 -58.02
N THR A 6 -20.21 -21.89 -57.84
CA THR A 6 -19.46 -22.45 -56.71
C THR A 6 -19.48 -21.46 -55.54
N LEU A 7 -19.96 -21.92 -54.38
CA LEU A 7 -20.02 -21.17 -53.12
C LEU A 7 -18.73 -21.42 -52.32
N SER A 8 -17.81 -20.46 -52.34
CA SER A 8 -16.56 -20.50 -51.56
C SER A 8 -16.83 -20.06 -50.11
N ILE A 9 -16.74 -20.98 -49.16
CA ILE A 9 -16.81 -20.70 -47.72
C ILE A 9 -15.41 -20.28 -47.25
N ALA A 10 -15.23 -19.00 -46.91
CA ALA A 10 -14.02 -18.50 -46.29
C ALA A 10 -14.01 -18.85 -44.80
N LEU A 11 -13.09 -19.72 -44.39
CA LEU A 11 -12.85 -20.08 -43.00
C LEU A 11 -12.04 -18.95 -42.32
N GLY A 12 -12.72 -18.07 -41.59
CA GLY A 12 -12.08 -17.02 -40.80
C GLY A 12 -11.36 -17.61 -39.58
N LEU A 13 -10.03 -17.55 -39.56
CA LEU A 13 -9.23 -17.85 -38.36
C LEU A 13 -9.36 -16.65 -37.39
N ALA A 14 -10.17 -16.79 -36.35
CA ALA A 14 -10.16 -15.85 -35.24
C ALA A 14 -8.92 -16.10 -34.37
N ALA A 15 -7.90 -15.23 -34.49
CA ALA A 15 -6.75 -15.25 -33.59
C ALA A 15 -7.19 -14.70 -32.22
N ALA A 16 -7.33 -15.58 -31.23
CA ALA A 16 -7.54 -15.18 -29.85
C ALA A 16 -6.26 -14.49 -29.33
N ALA A 17 -6.33 -13.19 -29.05
CA ALA A 17 -5.28 -12.46 -28.36
C ALA A 17 -5.23 -12.94 -26.91
N ALA A 18 -4.41 -13.96 -26.63
CA ALA A 18 -4.11 -14.37 -25.27
C ALA A 18 -3.44 -13.18 -24.56
N SER A 19 -4.16 -12.56 -23.62
CA SER A 19 -3.57 -11.58 -22.72
C SER A 19 -2.48 -12.29 -21.92
N SER A 20 -1.22 -12.04 -22.25
CA SER A 20 -0.09 -12.60 -21.52
C SER A 20 -0.06 -12.01 -20.12
N ALA A 21 -0.65 -12.73 -19.17
CA ALA A 21 -0.35 -12.55 -17.76
C ALA A 21 1.16 -12.70 -17.61
N SER A 22 1.87 -11.59 -17.41
CA SER A 22 3.31 -11.64 -17.18
C SER A 22 3.54 -12.38 -15.87
N ALA A 23 4.16 -13.56 -15.95
CA ALA A 23 4.53 -14.31 -14.77
C ALA A 23 5.57 -13.49 -13.98
N GLN A 24 5.14 -12.79 -12.92
CA GLN A 24 6.04 -12.07 -12.04
C GLN A 24 6.68 -13.05 -11.06
N SER A 25 8.00 -13.01 -10.92
CA SER A 25 8.68 -13.83 -9.91
C SER A 25 8.31 -13.36 -8.50
N GLN A 26 8.31 -14.27 -7.52
CA GLN A 26 8.09 -13.90 -6.13
C GLN A 26 9.15 -12.90 -5.62
N ALA A 27 10.38 -12.97 -6.15
CA ALA A 27 11.42 -11.98 -5.86
C ALA A 27 11.02 -10.57 -6.31
N THR A 28 10.46 -10.45 -7.53
CA THR A 28 9.94 -9.18 -8.06
C THR A 28 8.79 -8.67 -7.21
N MET A 29 7.84 -9.53 -6.82
CA MET A 29 6.72 -9.15 -5.95
C MET A 29 7.19 -8.67 -4.57
N ASN A 30 8.15 -9.36 -3.97
CA ASN A 30 8.77 -8.97 -2.70
C ASN A 30 9.46 -7.60 -2.81
N ALA A 31 10.21 -7.36 -3.90
CA ALA A 31 10.88 -6.10 -4.14
C ALA A 31 9.90 -4.93 -4.32
N ASN A 32 8.82 -5.13 -5.07
CA ASN A 32 7.78 -4.13 -5.26
C ASN A 32 7.10 -3.77 -3.93
N ALA A 33 6.73 -4.77 -3.11
CA ALA A 33 6.13 -4.54 -1.80
C ALA A 33 7.06 -3.76 -0.85
N ALA A 34 8.36 -4.06 -0.89
CA ALA A 34 9.36 -3.30 -0.13
C ALA A 34 9.49 -1.85 -0.62
N GLN A 35 9.43 -1.60 -1.93
CA GLN A 35 9.44 -0.24 -2.48
C GLN A 35 8.20 0.56 -2.07
N GLU A 36 7.02 -0.05 -2.06
CA GLU A 36 5.79 0.62 -1.59
C GLU A 36 5.88 0.98 -0.10
N LEU A 37 6.41 0.07 0.73
CA LEU A 37 6.69 0.39 2.13
C LEU A 37 7.63 1.59 2.27
N GLN A 38 8.73 1.63 1.51
CA GLN A 38 9.66 2.76 1.54
C GLN A 38 8.98 4.09 1.14
N ARG A 39 8.07 4.07 0.17
CA ARG A 39 7.28 5.25 -0.22
C ARG A 39 6.34 5.68 0.90
N ALA A 40 5.63 4.74 1.52
CA ALA A 40 4.75 5.00 2.64
C ALA A 40 5.52 5.60 3.83
N ASP A 41 6.69 5.06 4.17
CA ASP A 41 7.52 5.54 5.27
C ASP A 41 8.03 6.97 5.02
N ARG A 42 8.43 7.31 3.78
CA ARG A 42 8.79 8.69 3.43
C ARG A 42 7.61 9.65 3.62
N ALA A 43 6.41 9.25 3.18
CA ALA A 43 5.21 10.06 3.36
C ALA A 43 4.85 10.26 4.84
N LEU A 44 4.96 9.20 5.66
CA LEU A 44 4.71 9.27 7.09
C LEU A 44 5.70 10.21 7.78
N ASN A 45 6.99 10.08 7.50
CA ASN A 45 8.02 10.92 8.13
C ASN A 45 7.87 12.40 7.77
N SER A 46 7.53 12.70 6.51
CA SER A 46 7.23 14.07 6.07
C SER A 46 6.04 14.64 6.85
N GLN A 47 4.92 13.90 6.90
CA GLN A 47 3.73 14.34 7.63
C GLN A 47 3.99 14.47 9.14
N TYR A 48 4.69 13.53 9.74
CA TYR A 48 5.06 13.56 11.15
C TYR A 48 5.88 14.82 11.48
N THR A 49 6.85 15.17 10.64
CA THR A 49 7.66 16.38 10.80
C THR A 49 6.80 17.64 10.73
N MET A 50 5.90 17.73 9.75
CA MET A 50 4.95 18.84 9.63
C MET A 50 4.05 18.97 10.86
N THR A 51 3.52 17.83 11.34
CA THR A 51 2.67 17.78 12.53
C THR A 51 3.44 18.27 13.77
N MET A 52 4.64 17.73 13.99
CA MET A 52 5.52 18.14 15.10
C MET A 52 5.83 19.63 15.10
N GLY A 53 6.04 20.22 13.91
CA GLY A 53 6.33 21.64 13.77
C GLY A 53 5.24 22.57 14.32
N ARG A 54 3.98 22.13 14.31
CA ARG A 54 2.81 22.91 14.75
C ARG A 54 2.48 22.75 16.24
N LEU A 55 3.02 21.73 16.89
CA LEU A 55 2.67 21.38 18.26
C LEU A 55 3.54 22.13 19.29
N SER A 56 2.93 22.44 20.43
CA SER A 56 3.60 22.86 21.66
C SER A 56 4.59 21.78 22.16
N PRO A 57 5.59 22.15 22.99
CA PRO A 57 6.57 21.18 23.51
C PRO A 57 5.93 20.00 24.26
N ALA A 58 4.87 20.24 25.02
CA ALA A 58 4.12 19.21 25.74
C ALA A 58 3.43 18.23 24.75
N SER A 59 2.69 18.77 23.78
CA SER A 59 2.01 17.96 22.76
C SER A 59 2.98 17.19 21.86
N ARG A 60 4.18 17.75 21.55
CA ARG A 60 5.25 17.01 20.86
C ARG A 60 5.68 15.76 21.62
N THR A 61 5.73 15.82 22.96
CA THR A 61 6.08 14.66 23.79
C THR A 61 4.98 13.60 23.72
N LEU A 62 3.71 14.01 23.79
CA LEU A 62 2.58 13.09 23.63
C LEU A 62 2.59 12.42 22.26
N LEU A 63 2.80 13.19 21.18
CA LEU A 63 2.86 12.64 19.82
C LEU A 63 4.04 11.68 19.64
N ARG A 64 5.23 11.98 20.18
CA ARG A 64 6.37 11.06 20.16
C ARG A 64 6.03 9.73 20.82
N THR A 65 5.43 9.76 22.01
CA THR A 65 5.04 8.55 22.73
C THR A 65 3.98 7.76 21.94
N ALA A 66 2.93 8.42 21.46
CA ALA A 66 1.89 7.79 20.65
C ALA A 66 2.45 7.16 19.37
N GLN A 67 3.38 7.83 18.70
CA GLN A 67 4.01 7.33 17.48
C GLN A 67 4.89 6.09 17.76
N ARG A 68 5.64 6.06 18.86
CA ARG A 68 6.44 4.89 19.27
C ARG A 68 5.55 3.69 19.59
N SER A 69 4.46 3.91 20.33
CA SER A 69 3.49 2.85 20.63
C SER A 69 2.82 2.34 19.36
N TRP A 70 2.48 3.24 18.42
CA TRP A 70 1.92 2.86 17.13
C TRP A 70 2.89 2.01 16.28
N ILE A 71 4.19 2.33 16.26
CA ILE A 71 5.20 1.50 15.57
C ILE A 71 5.22 0.09 16.16
N SER A 72 5.23 -0.02 17.49
CA SER A 72 5.20 -1.32 18.17
C SER A 72 3.94 -2.12 17.80
N PHE A 73 2.77 -1.48 17.80
CA PHE A 73 1.52 -2.09 17.33
C PHE A 73 1.63 -2.55 15.87
N ARG A 74 2.07 -1.67 14.96
CA ARG A 74 2.20 -1.96 13.53
C ARG A 74 3.05 -3.21 13.31
N ASP A 75 4.21 -3.27 13.95
CA ASP A 75 5.17 -4.34 13.74
C ASP A 75 4.63 -5.67 14.28
N GLN A 76 3.95 -5.67 15.43
CA GLN A 76 3.28 -6.86 15.98
C GLN A 76 2.11 -7.31 15.10
N GLN A 77 1.26 -6.38 14.68
CA GLN A 77 0.13 -6.64 13.80
C GLN A 77 0.59 -7.24 12.46
N CYS A 78 1.62 -6.69 11.83
CA CYS A 78 2.09 -7.19 10.55
C CYS A 78 2.82 -8.53 10.65
N ARG A 79 3.48 -8.82 11.77
CA ARG A 79 3.95 -10.18 12.06
C ARG A 79 2.80 -11.17 12.18
N PHE A 80 1.73 -10.79 12.88
CA PHE A 80 0.54 -11.63 13.02
C PHE A 80 -0.15 -11.87 11.65
N GLU A 81 -0.37 -10.83 10.84
CA GLU A 81 -0.98 -10.95 9.51
C GLU A 81 -0.15 -11.83 8.55
N ALA A 82 1.18 -11.77 8.67
CA ALA A 82 2.08 -12.58 7.83
C ALA A 82 2.31 -14.01 8.37
N SER A 83 1.73 -14.38 9.52
CA SER A 83 2.02 -15.65 10.20
C SER A 83 1.63 -16.88 9.38
N GLY A 84 0.56 -16.80 8.58
CA GLY A 84 0.11 -17.90 7.71
C GLY A 84 1.07 -18.26 6.56
N VAL A 85 2.04 -17.39 6.25
CA VAL A 85 3.06 -17.62 5.21
C VAL A 85 4.48 -17.65 5.77
N GLN A 86 4.63 -17.75 7.10
CA GLN A 86 5.93 -17.74 7.77
C GLN A 86 6.85 -18.85 7.23
N GLY A 87 8.10 -18.49 6.92
CA GLY A 87 9.08 -19.38 6.31
C GLY A 87 8.92 -19.59 4.79
N GLY A 88 7.80 -19.14 4.20
CA GLY A 88 7.57 -19.19 2.76
C GLY A 88 8.15 -18.00 2.00
N SER A 89 8.33 -18.16 0.70
CA SER A 89 8.85 -17.10 -0.20
C SER A 89 7.93 -15.86 -0.31
N ALA A 90 6.65 -16.01 0.03
CA ALA A 90 5.65 -14.93 0.06
C ALA A 90 5.67 -14.09 1.34
N TYR A 91 6.36 -14.53 2.40
CA TYR A 91 6.40 -13.81 3.68
C TYR A 91 6.84 -12.34 3.55
N PRO A 92 7.94 -12.01 2.84
CA PRO A 92 8.40 -10.62 2.73
C PRO A 92 7.38 -9.71 2.04
N MET A 93 6.67 -10.22 1.03
CA MET A 93 5.60 -9.50 0.35
C MET A 93 4.44 -9.22 1.30
N VAL A 94 3.86 -10.25 1.93
CA VAL A 94 2.69 -10.09 2.82
C VAL A 94 3.02 -9.14 3.98
N HIS A 95 4.18 -9.33 4.62
CA HIS A 95 4.63 -8.48 5.72
C HIS A 95 4.82 -7.02 5.28
N SER A 96 5.52 -6.77 4.16
CA SER A 96 5.77 -5.41 3.67
C SER A 96 4.49 -4.72 3.21
N THR A 97 3.56 -5.44 2.60
CA THR A 97 2.24 -4.91 2.22
C THR A 97 1.44 -4.47 3.44
N CYS A 98 1.43 -5.25 4.53
CA CYS A 98 0.80 -4.83 5.78
C CYS A 98 1.44 -3.55 6.34
N LEU A 99 2.78 -3.50 6.40
CA LEU A 99 3.50 -2.34 6.90
C LEU A 99 3.17 -1.09 6.07
N ALA A 100 3.16 -1.19 4.74
CA ALA A 100 2.83 -0.09 3.85
C ALA A 100 1.39 0.42 4.06
N ARG A 101 0.42 -0.49 4.20
CA ARG A 101 -0.99 -0.16 4.46
C ARG A 101 -1.15 0.60 5.78
N LEU A 102 -0.62 0.07 6.87
CA LEU A 102 -0.74 0.70 8.19
C LEU A 102 0.02 2.03 8.26
N THR A 103 1.21 2.14 7.65
CA THR A 103 1.96 3.40 7.54
C THR A 103 1.19 4.46 6.74
N THR A 104 0.52 4.08 5.66
CA THR A 104 -0.33 4.98 4.86
C THR A 104 -1.52 5.48 5.67
N GLU A 105 -2.19 4.59 6.39
CA GLU A 105 -3.30 4.96 7.26
C GLU A 105 -2.87 5.90 8.38
N ARG A 106 -1.71 5.65 9.00
CA ARG A 106 -1.17 6.55 10.03
C ARG A 106 -0.86 7.94 9.47
N THR A 107 -0.34 8.01 8.24
CA THR A 107 -0.11 9.27 7.54
C THR A 107 -1.42 10.07 7.40
N ARG A 108 -2.53 9.40 7.05
CA ARG A 108 -3.87 10.01 6.97
C ARG A 108 -4.35 10.52 8.33
N GLN A 109 -4.19 9.73 9.40
CA GLN A 109 -4.55 10.15 10.76
C GLN A 109 -3.79 11.41 11.19
N LEU A 110 -2.47 11.47 10.95
CA LEU A 110 -1.67 12.66 11.27
C LEU A 110 -2.06 13.87 10.43
N ARG A 111 -2.48 13.68 9.17
CA ARG A 111 -3.02 14.76 8.33
C ARG A 111 -4.30 15.34 8.92
N THR A 112 -5.24 14.49 9.32
CA THR A 112 -6.49 14.93 9.95
C THR A 112 -6.22 15.72 11.23
N LEU A 113 -5.33 15.23 12.09
CA LEU A 113 -4.92 15.94 13.32
C LEU A 113 -4.17 17.26 13.07
N SER A 114 -3.71 17.49 11.84
CA SER A 114 -3.01 18.73 11.45
C SER A 114 -3.93 19.76 10.79
N GLN A 115 -5.18 19.41 10.46
CA GLN A 115 -6.14 20.25 9.75
C GLN A 115 -7.22 20.76 10.70
N CYS A 116 -6.82 21.65 11.60
CA CYS A 116 -7.69 22.10 12.67
C CYS A 116 -8.46 23.36 12.29
N GLN A 117 -9.77 23.32 12.53
CA GLN A 117 -10.63 24.50 12.45
C GLN A 117 -10.61 25.26 13.79
N GLU A 118 -10.94 26.55 13.75
CA GLU A 118 -11.15 27.33 14.97
C GLU A 118 -12.26 26.71 15.81
N GLY A 119 -12.06 26.61 17.13
CA GLY A 119 -13.01 25.99 18.05
C GLY A 119 -13.00 24.46 18.09
N ASP A 120 -12.23 23.77 17.26
CA ASP A 120 -12.06 22.31 17.37
C ASP A 120 -11.27 21.96 18.65
N LEU A 121 -11.97 21.36 19.62
CA LEU A 121 -11.43 20.90 20.89
C LEU A 121 -10.71 19.56 20.78
N SER A 122 -10.91 18.82 19.68
CA SER A 122 -10.25 17.54 19.42
C SER A 122 -8.87 17.72 18.77
N CYS A 123 -8.55 18.93 18.32
CA CYS A 123 -7.28 19.25 17.69
C CYS A 123 -6.13 19.39 18.71
N PRO A 124 -5.02 18.64 18.55
CA PRO A 124 -3.83 18.83 19.35
C PRO A 124 -3.09 20.12 18.97
N ARG A 125 -2.69 20.92 19.96
CA ARG A 125 -1.95 22.19 19.79
C ARG A 125 -0.64 22.24 20.56
#